data_AF-A0A9E8MLQ0-F1
#
_entry.id   AF-A0A9E8MLQ0-F1
#
_cell.length_a   1.000
_cell.length_b   1.000
_cell.length_c   1.000
_cell.angle_alpha   90.00
_cell.angle_beta   90.00
_cell.angle_gamma   90.00
#
_symmetry.space_group_name_H-M   'P 1'
#
loop_
_entity.id
_entity.type
_entity.pdbx_description
1 polymer ?
#
loop_
_entity_poly.entity_id
_entity_poly.type
_entity_poly.pdbx_seq_one_letter_code
_entity_poly.pdbx_strand_id
1 'polypeptide(L)'
;MTLRRQSGPFVEGDQVQLTDPKGRMTTVTLEQGKALHTHRGILPHEQLIGLSDGSVVENSAGVVYLALRPLLNDFVMSMPRGAAIVYPKDAGQIVSIADVFPGATVVEAGVGSGALSMSLLRAIGPSGRLLSFERRAEFADIARGNAAAFFGEAPENWTITLGDLQDALPATVAPATVDRVVLDMLAPWECLPAVAEALAPGGVVLCYVATATQLSRTAEAIRGMERFTEPLSSETMVRGWNVDGLSVRPDHRMVAHTGFLITARLLAPGAPPFTKARRGSKTEHSEEDVELWTPGALGDRQASDKRLRKAVRESQSLAERSALRNSPRQTEGTAPLESADGTAEQPPAAPDEPGASR
;
A
#
# COMPACT_ATOMS: atom_id res chain seq x y z
N MET A 1 13.93 -28.43 -3.96
CA MET A 1 12.57 -27.93 -4.22
C MET A 1 11.89 -28.79 -5.26
N THR A 2 11.04 -29.70 -4.80
CA THR A 2 10.19 -30.52 -5.66
C THR A 2 8.91 -29.72 -5.83
N LEU A 3 8.87 -28.84 -6.84
CA LEU A 3 7.67 -28.03 -7.11
C LEU A 3 6.45 -28.95 -7.20
N ARG A 4 5.36 -28.59 -6.50
CA ARG A 4 4.04 -29.25 -6.66
C ARG A 4 3.80 -29.57 -8.13
N ARG A 5 3.39 -30.81 -8.41
CA ARG A 5 3.04 -31.24 -9.76
C ARG A 5 1.96 -30.33 -10.33
N GLN A 6 2.31 -29.52 -11.33
CA GLN A 6 1.39 -28.54 -11.93
C GLN A 6 0.62 -29.10 -13.13
N SER A 7 0.84 -30.36 -13.50
CA SER A 7 0.29 -30.93 -14.72
C SER A 7 0.11 -32.45 -14.65
N GLY A 8 -0.74 -32.96 -15.55
CA GLY A 8 -1.11 -34.37 -15.62
C GLY A 8 -2.36 -34.70 -14.81
N PRO A 9 -2.68 -35.99 -14.65
CA PRO A 9 -3.88 -36.42 -13.94
C PRO A 9 -3.89 -35.95 -12.49
N PHE A 10 -5.07 -35.69 -11.94
CA PHE A 10 -5.27 -35.40 -10.53
C PHE A 10 -4.79 -36.57 -9.68
N VAL A 11 -4.13 -36.25 -8.58
CA VAL A 11 -3.69 -37.23 -7.58
C VAL A 11 -4.20 -36.83 -6.20
N GLU A 12 -4.12 -37.76 -5.25
CA GLU A 12 -4.39 -37.44 -3.85
C GLU A 12 -3.49 -36.30 -3.35
N GLY A 13 -4.05 -35.40 -2.54
CA GLY A 13 -3.42 -34.17 -2.09
C GLY A 13 -3.52 -32.99 -3.07
N ASP A 14 -3.94 -33.19 -4.33
CA ASP A 14 -4.16 -32.07 -5.24
C ASP A 14 -5.31 -31.18 -4.75
N GLN A 15 -5.09 -29.88 -4.76
CA GLN A 15 -6.18 -28.91 -4.73
C GLN A 15 -6.83 -28.82 -6.10
N VAL A 16 -8.16 -28.91 -6.11
CA VAL A 16 -9.01 -28.83 -7.30
C VAL A 16 -10.10 -27.79 -7.07
N GLN A 17 -10.23 -26.87 -8.01
CA GLN A 17 -11.30 -25.89 -8.07
C GLN A 17 -12.40 -26.40 -8.99
N LEU A 18 -13.58 -26.55 -8.42
CA LEU A 18 -14.79 -27.04 -9.08
C LEU A 18 -15.68 -25.86 -9.41
N THR A 19 -16.01 -25.70 -10.70
CA THR A 19 -16.88 -24.63 -11.19
C THR A 19 -18.22 -25.22 -11.64
N ASP A 20 -19.31 -24.76 -11.05
CA ASP A 20 -20.67 -25.18 -11.41
C ASP A 20 -21.17 -24.46 -12.68
N PRO A 21 -22.33 -24.85 -13.27
CA PRO A 21 -22.86 -24.21 -14.48
C PRO A 21 -23.29 -22.75 -14.29
N LYS A 22 -23.34 -22.27 -13.05
CA LYS A 22 -23.59 -20.85 -12.72
C LYS A 22 -22.29 -20.07 -12.51
N GLY A 23 -21.13 -20.70 -12.72
CA GLY A 23 -19.81 -20.10 -12.50
C GLY A 23 -19.41 -20.02 -11.03
N ARG A 24 -20.12 -20.68 -10.10
CA ARG A 24 -19.74 -20.68 -8.68
C ARG A 24 -18.58 -21.65 -8.50
N MET A 25 -17.53 -21.15 -7.85
CA MET A 25 -16.29 -21.89 -7.64
C MET A 25 -16.23 -22.43 -6.21
N THR A 26 -15.71 -23.63 -6.05
CA THR A 26 -15.41 -24.24 -4.74
C THR A 26 -14.11 -25.00 -4.83
N THR A 27 -13.19 -24.76 -3.90
CA THR A 27 -11.88 -25.44 -3.87
C THR A 27 -11.91 -26.56 -2.85
N VAL A 28 -11.44 -27.75 -3.24
CA VAL A 28 -11.29 -28.93 -2.38
C VAL A 28 -9.86 -29.45 -2.46
N THR A 29 -9.41 -30.14 -1.41
CA THR A 29 -8.18 -30.95 -1.45
C THR A 29 -8.60 -32.41 -1.61
N LEU A 30 -8.07 -33.09 -2.64
CA LEU A 30 -8.41 -34.48 -2.91
C LEU A 30 -7.82 -35.40 -1.84
N GLU A 31 -8.64 -36.31 -1.36
CA GLU A 31 -8.33 -37.27 -0.30
C GLU A 31 -9.24 -38.48 -0.52
N GLN A 32 -8.67 -39.69 -0.44
CA GLN A 32 -9.47 -40.91 -0.60
C GLN A 32 -10.51 -41.05 0.52
N GLY A 33 -11.70 -41.53 0.16
CA GLY A 33 -12.85 -41.69 1.05
C GLY A 33 -13.58 -40.39 1.38
N LYS A 34 -13.14 -39.24 0.86
CA LYS A 34 -13.79 -37.94 1.07
C LYS A 34 -14.65 -37.54 -0.13
N ALA A 35 -15.56 -36.59 0.11
CA ALA A 35 -16.44 -36.06 -0.90
C ALA A 35 -16.72 -34.58 -0.68
N LEU A 36 -16.96 -33.85 -1.77
CA LEU A 36 -17.55 -32.52 -1.71
C LEU A 36 -19.06 -32.66 -1.46
N HIS A 37 -19.52 -32.15 -0.33
CA HIS A 37 -20.95 -32.04 -0.02
C HIS A 37 -21.48 -30.68 -0.44
N THR A 38 -22.52 -30.68 -1.26
CA THR A 38 -23.23 -29.46 -1.64
C THR A 38 -24.72 -29.59 -1.32
N HIS A 39 -25.42 -28.46 -1.30
CA HIS A 39 -26.89 -28.41 -1.21
C HIS A 39 -27.61 -29.12 -2.37
N ARG A 40 -26.90 -29.58 -3.41
CA ARG A 40 -27.44 -30.25 -4.59
C ARG A 40 -26.78 -31.61 -4.86
N GLY A 41 -26.29 -32.29 -3.84
CA GLY A 41 -25.70 -33.63 -3.98
C GLY A 41 -24.23 -33.69 -3.60
N ILE A 42 -23.67 -34.88 -3.77
CA ILE A 42 -22.36 -35.29 -3.28
C ILE A 42 -21.46 -35.63 -4.47
N LEU A 43 -20.23 -35.13 -4.46
CA LEU A 43 -19.19 -35.47 -5.45
C LEU A 43 -18.03 -36.17 -4.73
N PRO A 44 -17.93 -37.51 -4.80
CA PRO A 44 -16.81 -38.27 -4.25
C PRO A 44 -15.48 -37.88 -4.91
N HIS A 45 -14.40 -37.78 -4.12
CA HIS A 45 -13.09 -37.40 -4.64
C HIS A 45 -12.49 -38.44 -5.59
N GLU A 46 -12.89 -39.70 -5.47
CA GLU A 46 -12.49 -40.81 -6.35
C GLU A 46 -12.94 -40.58 -7.80
N GLN A 47 -13.99 -39.79 -8.02
CA GLN A 47 -14.40 -39.42 -9.36
C GLN A 47 -13.45 -38.41 -10.01
N LEU A 48 -12.61 -37.73 -9.23
CA LEU A 48 -11.65 -36.74 -9.70
C LEU A 48 -10.24 -37.34 -9.82
N ILE A 49 -9.83 -38.15 -8.85
CA ILE A 49 -8.50 -38.77 -8.82
C ILE A 49 -8.28 -39.62 -10.09
N GLY A 50 -7.18 -39.39 -10.79
CA GLY A 50 -6.82 -40.05 -12.04
C GLY A 50 -7.38 -39.40 -13.30
N LEU A 51 -8.30 -38.43 -13.18
CA LEU A 51 -8.76 -37.65 -14.34
C LEU A 51 -7.76 -36.56 -14.72
N SER A 52 -7.77 -36.19 -16.00
CA SER A 52 -6.97 -35.06 -16.50
C SER A 52 -7.47 -33.72 -15.96
N ASP A 53 -6.58 -32.75 -15.85
CA ASP A 53 -6.94 -31.36 -15.59
C ASP A 53 -7.91 -30.83 -16.66
N GLY A 54 -8.93 -30.08 -16.24
CA GLY A 54 -9.99 -29.60 -17.14
C GLY A 54 -11.09 -30.63 -17.43
N SER A 55 -11.14 -31.74 -16.70
CA SER A 55 -12.22 -32.73 -16.83
C SER A 55 -13.54 -32.18 -16.31
N VAL A 56 -14.63 -32.70 -16.87
CA VAL A 56 -16.01 -32.40 -16.46
C VAL A 56 -16.60 -33.63 -15.79
N VAL A 57 -17.14 -33.46 -14.58
CA VAL A 57 -17.71 -34.55 -13.77
C VAL A 57 -19.12 -34.22 -13.31
N GLU A 58 -19.92 -35.23 -13.01
CA GLU A 58 -21.28 -35.07 -12.50
C GLU A 58 -21.37 -35.54 -11.06
N ASN A 59 -22.03 -34.78 -10.20
CA ASN A 59 -22.32 -35.21 -8.84
C ASN A 59 -23.50 -36.21 -8.78
N SER A 60 -23.81 -36.71 -7.59
CA SER A 60 -24.91 -37.67 -7.36
C SER A 60 -26.32 -37.19 -7.78
N ALA A 61 -26.52 -35.90 -8.07
CA ALA A 61 -27.78 -35.33 -8.52
C ALA A 61 -27.74 -34.84 -9.99
N GLY A 62 -26.70 -35.21 -10.75
CA GLY A 62 -26.53 -34.80 -12.15
C GLY A 62 -26.08 -33.35 -12.33
N VAL A 63 -25.59 -32.68 -11.29
CA VAL A 63 -24.99 -31.35 -11.44
C VAL A 63 -23.57 -31.50 -11.98
N VAL A 64 -23.32 -30.87 -13.12
CA VAL A 64 -22.04 -30.88 -13.83
C VAL A 64 -21.06 -29.90 -13.20
N TYR A 65 -19.81 -30.30 -13.03
CA TYR A 65 -18.71 -29.48 -12.53
C TYR A 65 -17.50 -29.55 -13.48
N LEU A 66 -16.92 -28.40 -13.80
CA LEU A 66 -15.59 -28.31 -14.41
C LEU A 66 -14.54 -28.37 -13.30
N ALA A 67 -13.63 -29.34 -13.37
CA ALA A 67 -12.54 -29.52 -12.42
C ALA A 67 -11.22 -29.00 -12.99
N LEU A 68 -10.64 -27.99 -12.34
CA LEU A 68 -9.35 -27.40 -12.70
C LEU A 68 -8.42 -27.33 -11.50
N ARG A 69 -7.11 -27.48 -11.70
CA ARG A 69 -6.17 -27.02 -10.68
C ARG A 69 -6.24 -25.50 -10.53
N PRO A 70 -6.32 -24.96 -9.31
CA PRO A 70 -6.34 -23.52 -9.12
C PRO A 70 -5.02 -22.91 -9.59
N LEU A 71 -5.10 -21.83 -10.37
CA LEU A 71 -3.95 -20.96 -10.59
C LEU A 71 -3.56 -20.29 -9.25
N LEU A 72 -2.37 -19.68 -9.19
CA LEU A 72 -1.96 -18.93 -8.00
C LEU A 72 -2.98 -17.83 -7.66
N ASN A 73 -3.51 -17.15 -8.67
CA ASN A 73 -4.52 -16.12 -8.48
C ASN A 73 -5.80 -16.70 -7.85
N ASP A 74 -6.24 -17.87 -8.31
CA ASP A 74 -7.44 -18.54 -7.78
C ASP A 74 -7.22 -18.99 -6.32
N PHE A 75 -6.03 -19.53 -6.04
CA PHE A 75 -5.62 -19.93 -4.70
C PHE A 75 -5.61 -18.73 -3.75
N VAL A 76 -4.90 -17.65 -4.09
CA VAL A 76 -4.82 -16.43 -3.28
C VAL A 76 -6.22 -15.83 -3.02
N MET A 77 -7.12 -15.92 -4.00
CA MET A 77 -8.47 -15.40 -3.86
C MET A 77 -9.38 -16.26 -2.95
N SER A 78 -9.01 -17.50 -2.63
CA SER A 78 -9.81 -18.45 -1.85
C SER A 78 -9.14 -18.99 -0.57
N MET A 79 -7.84 -18.73 -0.39
CA MET A 79 -7.09 -19.21 0.77
C MET A 79 -7.57 -18.58 2.09
N PRO A 80 -7.35 -19.25 3.25
CA PRO A 80 -7.54 -18.66 4.56
C PRO A 80 -6.76 -17.35 4.75
N ARG A 81 -7.37 -16.36 5.40
CA ARG A 81 -6.77 -15.02 5.58
C ARG A 81 -6.80 -14.59 7.03
N GLY A 82 -5.65 -14.14 7.53
CA GLY A 82 -5.53 -13.42 8.80
C GLY A 82 -5.54 -11.90 8.63
N ALA A 83 -5.16 -11.42 7.44
CA ALA A 83 -5.02 -10.02 7.09
C ALA A 83 -5.53 -9.75 5.67
N ALA A 84 -5.68 -8.46 5.33
CA ALA A 84 -5.87 -8.06 3.94
C ALA A 84 -4.70 -8.56 3.08
N ILE A 85 -5.00 -8.92 1.83
CA ILE A 85 -4.00 -9.44 0.89
C ILE A 85 -3.67 -8.39 -0.17
N VAL A 86 -2.43 -8.42 -0.66
CA VAL A 86 -2.10 -7.81 -1.94
C VAL A 86 -2.86 -8.55 -3.04
N TYR A 87 -3.64 -7.82 -3.83
CA TYR A 87 -4.45 -8.42 -4.89
C TYR A 87 -3.56 -8.90 -6.05
N PRO A 88 -3.97 -9.92 -6.82
CA PRO A 88 -3.19 -10.44 -7.94
C PRO A 88 -2.72 -9.39 -8.95
N LYS A 89 -3.55 -8.37 -9.23
CA LYS A 89 -3.19 -7.26 -10.12
C LYS A 89 -1.96 -6.50 -9.60
N ASP A 90 -1.88 -6.28 -8.29
CA ASP A 90 -0.83 -5.52 -7.64
C ASP A 90 0.40 -6.40 -7.45
N ALA A 91 0.24 -7.67 -7.06
CA ALA A 91 1.34 -8.62 -6.97
C ALA A 91 2.08 -8.77 -8.32
N GLY A 92 1.35 -8.84 -9.43
CA GLY A 92 1.95 -8.85 -10.77
C GLY A 92 2.71 -7.56 -11.10
N GLN A 93 2.17 -6.40 -10.73
CA GLN A 93 2.88 -5.13 -10.89
C GLN A 93 4.11 -5.04 -9.98
N ILE A 94 4.05 -5.53 -8.75
CA ILE A 94 5.18 -5.56 -7.82
C ILE A 94 6.33 -6.38 -8.40
N VAL A 95 6.05 -7.61 -8.84
CA VAL A 95 7.06 -8.48 -9.46
C VAL A 95 7.71 -7.80 -10.67
N SER A 96 6.91 -7.13 -11.51
CA SER A 96 7.38 -6.45 -12.72
C SER A 96 8.15 -5.15 -12.43
N ILE A 97 7.57 -4.24 -11.65
CA ILE A 97 8.11 -2.90 -11.37
C ILE A 97 9.33 -2.99 -10.46
N ALA A 98 9.30 -3.88 -9.45
CA ALA A 98 10.47 -4.14 -8.65
C ALA A 98 11.50 -5.00 -9.39
N ASP A 99 11.22 -5.50 -10.61
CA ASP A 99 12.12 -6.36 -11.37
C ASP A 99 12.64 -7.52 -10.51
N VAL A 100 11.70 -8.32 -9.96
CA VAL A 100 12.03 -9.50 -9.17
C VAL A 100 12.42 -10.62 -10.14
N PHE A 101 13.70 -10.99 -10.11
CA PHE A 101 14.30 -11.91 -11.08
C PHE A 101 14.72 -13.25 -10.45
N PRO A 102 14.87 -14.33 -11.25
CA PRO A 102 15.35 -15.61 -10.75
C PRO A 102 16.73 -15.52 -10.08
N GLY A 103 16.87 -16.05 -8.87
CA GLY A 103 18.10 -15.96 -8.08
C GLY A 103 18.20 -14.74 -7.16
N ALA A 104 17.27 -13.78 -7.24
CA ALA A 104 17.30 -12.60 -6.39
C ALA A 104 17.16 -12.94 -4.90
N THR A 105 17.84 -12.17 -4.06
CA THR A 105 17.56 -12.08 -2.61
C THR A 105 16.59 -10.93 -2.37
N VAL A 106 15.37 -11.28 -1.95
CA VAL A 106 14.27 -10.33 -1.74
C VAL A 106 13.94 -10.25 -0.25
N VAL A 107 13.84 -9.05 0.28
CA VAL A 107 13.25 -8.80 1.60
C VAL A 107 11.80 -8.38 1.42
N GLU A 108 10.92 -8.97 2.23
CA GLU A 108 9.51 -8.56 2.33
C GLU A 108 9.18 -8.25 3.78
N ALA A 109 8.34 -7.25 4.04
CA ALA A 109 7.78 -7.05 5.37
C ALA A 109 6.31 -6.67 5.34
N GLY A 110 5.56 -7.24 6.28
CA GLY A 110 4.10 -7.33 6.18
C GLY A 110 3.67 -8.59 5.43
N VAL A 111 3.98 -9.76 5.97
CA VAL A 111 3.71 -11.05 5.31
C VAL A 111 2.20 -11.32 5.25
N GLY A 112 1.49 -10.96 6.33
CA GLY A 112 0.04 -11.14 6.41
C GLY A 112 -0.35 -12.59 6.17
N SER A 113 -1.09 -12.85 5.09
CA SER A 113 -1.55 -14.21 4.76
C SER A 113 -0.64 -14.94 3.75
N GLY A 114 0.50 -14.37 3.37
CA GLY A 114 1.48 -14.97 2.43
C GLY A 114 1.13 -14.85 0.94
N ALA A 115 0.13 -14.03 0.58
CA ALA A 115 -0.33 -13.86 -0.80
C ALA A 115 0.77 -13.34 -1.73
N LEU A 116 1.42 -12.25 -1.32
CA LEU A 116 2.53 -11.65 -2.06
C LEU A 116 3.77 -12.54 -2.00
N SER A 117 4.08 -13.11 -0.83
CA SER A 117 5.19 -14.03 -0.62
C SER A 117 5.21 -15.18 -1.63
N MET A 118 4.05 -15.81 -1.93
CA MET A 118 3.97 -16.87 -2.95
C MET A 118 4.29 -16.37 -4.36
N SER A 119 3.87 -15.14 -4.70
CA SER A 119 4.22 -14.52 -5.99
C SER A 119 5.72 -14.24 -6.10
N LEU A 120 6.32 -13.72 -5.01
CA LEU A 120 7.76 -13.46 -4.93
C LEU A 120 8.57 -14.76 -5.02
N LEU A 121 8.20 -15.79 -4.26
CA LEU A 121 8.83 -17.12 -4.30
C LEU A 121 8.84 -17.74 -5.70
N ARG A 122 7.72 -17.57 -6.42
CA ARG A 122 7.62 -18.06 -7.80
C ARG A 122 8.55 -17.30 -8.75
N ALA A 123 8.68 -15.98 -8.58
CA ALA A 123 9.52 -15.13 -9.42
C ALA A 123 11.02 -15.37 -9.19
N ILE A 124 11.46 -15.49 -7.93
CA ILE A 124 12.87 -15.70 -7.58
C ILE A 124 13.36 -17.12 -7.88
N GLY A 125 12.44 -18.09 -8.00
CA GLY A 125 12.79 -19.49 -8.27
C GLY A 125 13.63 -20.16 -7.17
N PRO A 126 14.09 -21.39 -7.40
CA PRO A 126 14.72 -22.21 -6.36
C PRO A 126 16.10 -21.72 -5.91
N SER A 127 16.78 -20.91 -6.73
CA SER A 127 18.09 -20.34 -6.42
C SER A 127 18.03 -18.99 -5.72
N GLY A 128 16.86 -18.33 -5.72
CA GLY A 128 16.66 -17.07 -5.01
C GLY A 128 16.26 -17.29 -3.55
N ARG A 129 16.20 -16.21 -2.78
CA ARG A 129 15.85 -16.24 -1.34
C ARG A 129 14.81 -15.19 -1.02
N LEU A 130 13.78 -15.57 -0.27
CA LEU A 130 12.80 -14.64 0.30
C LEU A 130 13.02 -14.53 1.82
N LEU A 131 13.33 -13.33 2.28
CA LEU A 131 13.58 -13.00 3.67
C LEU A 131 12.43 -12.12 4.17
N SER A 132 11.46 -12.74 4.81
CA SER A 132 10.22 -12.08 5.22
C SER A 132 10.26 -11.68 6.70
N PHE A 133 9.65 -10.54 7.04
CA PHE A 133 9.52 -10.04 8.41
C PHE A 133 8.05 -9.81 8.77
N GLU A 134 7.62 -10.37 9.90
CA GLU A 134 6.24 -10.28 10.39
C GLU A 134 6.25 -10.10 11.91
N ARG A 135 5.46 -9.17 12.42
CA ARG A 135 5.39 -8.91 13.86
C ARG A 135 4.48 -9.90 14.58
N ARG A 136 3.45 -10.39 13.90
CA ARG A 136 2.39 -11.19 14.49
C ARG A 136 2.62 -12.67 14.18
N ALA A 137 2.92 -13.44 15.22
CA ALA A 137 3.20 -14.87 15.07
C ALA A 137 2.06 -15.63 14.38
N GLU A 138 0.80 -15.28 14.67
CA GLU A 138 -0.34 -15.92 14.04
C GLU A 138 -0.41 -15.69 12.52
N PHE A 139 0.07 -14.54 12.04
CA PHE A 139 0.13 -14.24 10.60
C PHE A 139 1.27 -15.01 9.94
N ALA A 140 2.42 -15.11 10.60
CA ALA A 140 3.51 -15.95 10.12
C ALA A 140 3.08 -17.41 9.99
N ASP A 141 2.31 -17.95 10.93
CA ASP A 141 1.81 -19.32 10.88
C ASP A 141 0.79 -19.55 9.76
N ILE A 142 -0.15 -18.60 9.57
CA ILE A 142 -1.10 -18.63 8.44
C ILE A 142 -0.34 -18.59 7.11
N ALA A 143 0.64 -17.71 6.97
CA ALA A 143 1.43 -17.57 5.75
C ALA A 143 2.21 -18.85 5.44
N ARG A 144 2.86 -19.48 6.43
CA ARG A 144 3.55 -20.78 6.28
C ARG A 144 2.59 -21.86 5.82
N GLY A 145 1.42 -21.97 6.46
CA GLY A 145 0.40 -22.94 6.10
C GLY A 145 -0.11 -22.76 4.68
N ASN A 146 -0.40 -21.52 4.28
CA ASN A 146 -0.88 -21.20 2.94
C ASN A 146 0.17 -21.50 1.86
N ALA A 147 1.42 -21.10 2.07
CA ALA A 147 2.49 -21.38 1.11
C ALA A 147 2.75 -22.88 0.99
N ALA A 148 2.80 -23.61 2.11
CA ALA A 148 2.96 -25.06 2.10
C ALA A 148 1.81 -25.76 1.37
N ALA A 149 0.58 -25.31 1.59
CA ALA A 149 -0.59 -25.84 0.89
C ALA A 149 -0.53 -25.58 -0.63
N PHE A 150 -0.03 -24.42 -1.06
CA PHE A 150 0.10 -24.09 -2.48
C PHE A 150 1.26 -24.84 -3.16
N PHE A 151 2.45 -24.82 -2.54
CA PHE A 151 3.67 -25.42 -3.10
C PHE A 151 3.78 -26.93 -2.85
N GLY A 152 2.92 -27.50 -2.00
CA GLY A 152 2.95 -28.91 -1.59
C GLY A 152 4.01 -29.24 -0.54
N GLU A 153 4.93 -28.31 -0.26
CA GLU A 153 5.97 -28.41 0.75
C GLU A 153 6.30 -27.01 1.30
N ALA A 154 6.93 -26.95 2.48
CA ALA A 154 7.47 -25.70 2.99
C ALA A 154 8.65 -25.24 2.11
N PRO A 155 8.59 -24.02 1.52
CA PRO A 155 9.69 -23.54 0.68
C PRO A 155 10.99 -23.37 1.48
N GLU A 156 12.04 -24.12 1.13
CA GLU A 156 13.34 -24.09 1.84
C GLU A 156 14.06 -22.74 1.69
N ASN A 157 13.77 -22.01 0.62
CA ASN A 157 14.35 -20.71 0.32
C ASN A 157 13.54 -19.53 0.87
N TRP A 158 12.63 -19.80 1.80
CA TRP A 158 11.82 -18.79 2.47
C TRP A 158 12.05 -18.82 3.99
N THR A 159 12.34 -17.66 4.57
CA THR A 159 12.42 -17.50 6.03
C THR A 159 11.49 -16.40 6.49
N ILE A 160 10.79 -16.61 7.60
CA ILE A 160 10.00 -15.56 8.28
C ILE A 160 10.63 -15.27 9.63
N THR A 161 11.19 -14.08 9.80
CA THR A 161 11.70 -13.55 11.06
C THR A 161 10.58 -12.82 11.80
N LEU A 162 10.38 -13.15 13.08
CA LEU A 162 9.41 -12.47 13.91
C LEU A 162 10.01 -11.18 14.49
N GLY A 163 9.31 -10.06 14.30
CA GLY A 163 9.72 -8.76 14.84
C GLY A 163 9.50 -7.60 13.88
N ASP A 164 9.78 -6.39 14.37
CA ASP A 164 9.79 -5.17 13.57
C ASP A 164 10.98 -5.19 12.58
N LEU A 165 10.72 -4.86 11.30
CA LEU A 165 11.71 -4.94 10.23
C LEU A 165 12.95 -4.07 10.52
N GLN A 166 12.73 -2.84 11.01
CA GLN A 166 13.78 -1.87 11.26
C GLN A 166 14.83 -2.35 12.28
N ASP A 167 14.42 -3.22 13.20
CA ASP A 167 15.27 -3.76 14.27
C ASP A 167 15.87 -5.13 13.86
N ALA A 168 15.05 -5.98 13.24
CA ALA A 168 15.44 -7.35 12.92
C ALA A 168 16.29 -7.45 11.64
N LEU A 169 16.09 -6.59 10.65
CA LEU A 169 16.81 -6.65 9.37
C LEU A 169 18.34 -6.50 9.54
N PRO A 170 18.86 -5.50 10.28
CA PRO A 170 20.31 -5.35 10.48
C PRO A 170 20.95 -6.53 11.22
N ALA A 171 20.18 -7.24 12.07
CA ALA A 171 20.68 -8.37 12.84
C ALA A 171 20.68 -9.70 12.04
N THR A 172 19.90 -9.77 10.97
CA THR A 172 19.65 -11.03 10.22
C THR A 172 20.24 -11.03 8.83
N VAL A 173 20.51 -9.86 8.25
CA VAL A 173 20.96 -9.71 6.87
C VAL A 173 22.21 -8.84 6.83
N ALA A 174 23.23 -9.32 6.12
CA ALA A 174 24.46 -8.56 5.93
C ALA A 174 24.22 -7.32 5.04
N PRO A 175 24.91 -6.20 5.30
CA PRO A 175 24.78 -5.01 4.48
C PRO A 175 25.07 -5.26 3.00
N ALA A 176 24.38 -4.55 2.11
CA ALA A 176 24.55 -4.61 0.66
C ALA A 176 24.43 -6.02 0.03
N THR A 177 23.58 -6.89 0.59
CA THR A 177 23.35 -8.26 0.07
C THR A 177 21.95 -8.49 -0.50
N VAL A 178 21.05 -7.53 -0.34
CA VAL A 178 19.65 -7.65 -0.80
C VAL A 178 19.48 -6.98 -2.16
N ASP A 179 18.82 -7.67 -3.09
CA ASP A 179 18.56 -7.14 -4.43
C ASP A 179 17.32 -6.25 -4.45
N ARG A 180 16.26 -6.67 -3.75
CA ARG A 180 14.93 -6.04 -3.76
C ARG A 180 14.33 -6.02 -2.36
N VAL A 181 13.65 -4.93 -2.02
CA VAL A 181 12.81 -4.83 -0.81
C VAL A 181 11.39 -4.49 -1.21
N VAL A 182 10.41 -5.22 -0.66
CA VAL A 182 8.98 -4.93 -0.81
C VAL A 182 8.34 -4.73 0.56
N LEU A 183 7.70 -3.58 0.78
CA LEU A 183 7.08 -3.21 2.05
C LEU A 183 5.57 -3.06 1.88
N ASP A 184 4.78 -3.92 2.55
CA ASP A 184 3.32 -3.81 2.65
C ASP A 184 2.93 -3.60 4.13
N MET A 185 3.01 -2.34 4.57
CA MET A 185 2.80 -1.99 5.98
C MET A 185 2.32 -0.56 6.15
N LEU A 186 1.87 -0.23 7.36
CA LEU A 186 1.29 1.08 7.66
C LEU A 186 2.32 2.22 7.61
N ALA A 187 3.57 1.95 7.97
CA ALA A 187 4.62 2.96 8.15
C ALA A 187 5.96 2.56 7.50
N PRO A 188 6.01 2.38 6.16
CA PRO A 188 7.23 1.94 5.47
C PRO A 188 8.40 2.93 5.60
N TRP A 189 8.12 4.22 5.85
CA TRP A 189 9.14 5.26 6.06
C TRP A 189 10.04 4.99 7.26
N GLU A 190 9.57 4.27 8.28
CA GLU A 190 10.37 3.93 9.48
C GLU A 190 11.45 2.89 9.18
N CYS A 191 11.28 2.12 8.11
CA CYS A 191 12.19 1.03 7.73
C CYS A 191 13.26 1.47 6.72
N LEU A 192 13.13 2.64 6.10
CA LEU A 192 14.02 3.10 5.03
C LEU A 192 15.51 3.13 5.43
N PRO A 193 15.91 3.52 6.65
CA PRO A 193 17.31 3.45 7.06
C PRO A 193 17.86 2.02 7.03
N ALA A 194 17.16 1.06 7.64
CA ALA A 194 17.59 -0.35 7.66
C ALA A 194 17.59 -0.94 6.24
N VAL A 195 16.59 -0.59 5.42
CA VAL A 195 16.50 -1.01 4.02
C VAL A 195 17.66 -0.49 3.19
N ALA A 196 18.06 0.77 3.38
CA ALA A 196 19.17 1.38 2.65
C ALA A 196 20.52 0.73 2.98
N GLU A 197 20.70 0.18 4.19
CA GLU A 197 21.89 -0.58 4.57
C GLU A 197 21.89 -1.99 3.97
N ALA A 198 20.74 -2.66 3.94
CA ALA A 198 20.64 -4.04 3.45
C ALA A 198 20.74 -4.14 1.92
N LEU A 199 20.20 -3.15 1.20
CA LEU A 199 20.17 -3.14 -0.27
C LEU A 199 21.57 -3.03 -0.90
N ALA A 200 21.83 -3.86 -1.89
CA ALA A 200 22.97 -3.68 -2.79
C ALA A 200 22.81 -2.37 -3.58
N PRO A 201 23.92 -1.69 -3.97
CA PRO A 201 23.85 -0.50 -4.83
C PRO A 201 23.04 -0.74 -6.09
N GLY A 202 22.10 0.16 -6.40
CA GLY A 202 21.17 0.02 -7.52
C GLY A 202 19.99 -0.92 -7.25
N GLY A 203 19.93 -1.55 -6.07
CA GLY A 203 18.79 -2.35 -5.63
C GLY A 203 17.52 -1.52 -5.48
N VAL A 204 16.36 -2.19 -5.50
CA VAL A 204 15.05 -1.53 -5.57
C VAL A 204 14.34 -1.65 -4.23
N VAL A 205 13.78 -0.54 -3.74
CA VAL A 205 12.75 -0.55 -2.70
C VAL A 205 11.41 -0.23 -3.34
N LEU A 206 10.39 -1.04 -3.04
CA LEU A 206 9.01 -0.82 -3.42
C LEU A 206 8.15 -0.82 -2.15
N CYS A 207 7.32 0.21 -1.97
CA CYS A 207 6.32 0.25 -0.91
C CYS A 207 4.91 0.19 -1.51
N TYR A 208 4.06 -0.66 -0.94
CA TYR A 208 2.64 -0.72 -1.20
C TYR A 208 1.90 0.01 -0.06
N VAL A 209 1.14 1.06 -0.39
CA VAL A 209 0.46 1.90 0.60
C VAL A 209 -0.97 2.19 0.20
N ALA A 210 -1.90 2.14 1.16
CA ALA A 210 -3.33 2.25 0.86
C ALA A 210 -3.79 3.70 0.67
N THR A 211 -3.22 4.67 1.38
CA THR A 211 -3.70 6.06 1.38
C THR A 211 -2.76 7.03 0.68
N ALA A 212 -3.32 8.12 0.16
CA ALA A 212 -2.54 9.21 -0.43
C ALA A 212 -1.63 9.90 0.60
N THR A 213 -2.02 9.92 1.89
CA THR A 213 -1.18 10.47 2.97
C THR A 213 0.05 9.59 3.23
N GLN A 214 -0.13 8.26 3.25
CA GLN A 214 0.99 7.32 3.33
C GLN A 214 1.90 7.45 2.11
N LEU A 215 1.32 7.58 0.91
CA LEU A 215 2.07 7.81 -0.33
C LEU A 215 2.94 9.07 -0.24
N SER A 216 2.34 10.19 0.16
CA SER A 216 3.02 11.47 0.34
C SER A 216 4.18 11.35 1.32
N ARG A 217 3.91 10.82 2.52
CA ARG A 217 4.93 10.66 3.57
C ARG A 217 6.07 9.74 3.15
N THR A 218 5.76 8.63 2.47
CA THR A 218 6.78 7.70 1.96
C THR A 218 7.66 8.37 0.90
N ALA A 219 7.06 9.15 -0.01
CA ALA A 219 7.82 9.87 -1.03
C ALA A 219 8.78 10.89 -0.41
N GLU A 220 8.32 11.70 0.54
CA GLU A 220 9.20 12.67 1.20
C GLU A 220 10.28 11.99 2.05
N ALA A 221 9.96 10.89 2.74
CA ALA A 221 10.96 10.12 3.47
C ALA A 221 12.05 9.54 2.55
N ILE A 222 11.67 9.00 1.37
CA ILE A 222 12.63 8.51 0.37
C ILE A 222 13.53 9.66 -0.11
N ARG A 223 12.98 10.85 -0.36
CA ARG A 223 13.76 12.03 -0.77
C ARG A 223 14.70 12.50 0.33
N GLY A 224 14.21 12.59 1.57
CA GLY A 224 14.98 13.03 2.74
C GLY A 224 16.14 12.11 3.09
N MET A 225 16.10 10.84 2.68
CA MET A 225 17.23 9.92 2.82
C MET A 225 18.43 10.31 1.94
N GLU A 226 18.21 11.04 0.83
CA GLU A 226 19.23 11.47 -0.14
C GLU A 226 20.10 10.33 -0.73
N ARG A 227 19.71 9.07 -0.47
CA ARG A 227 20.39 7.84 -0.89
C ARG A 227 19.63 7.07 -1.95
N PHE A 228 18.45 7.53 -2.32
CA PHE A 228 17.60 6.90 -3.32
C PHE A 228 17.41 7.83 -4.53
N THR A 229 17.09 7.23 -5.68
CA THR A 229 16.60 7.97 -6.83
C THR A 229 15.25 8.64 -6.52
N GLU A 230 14.86 9.62 -7.35
CA GLU A 230 13.51 10.20 -7.26
C GLU A 230 12.43 9.10 -7.23
N PRO A 231 11.55 9.10 -6.23
CA PRO A 231 10.50 8.08 -6.12
C PRO A 231 9.51 8.16 -7.28
N LEU A 232 9.14 7.00 -7.80
CA LEU A 232 8.12 6.85 -8.84
C LEU A 232 6.88 6.22 -8.23
N SER A 233 5.75 6.92 -8.33
CA SER A 233 4.46 6.50 -7.78
C SER A 233 3.46 6.20 -8.87
N SER A 234 2.68 5.13 -8.70
CA SER A 234 1.63 4.73 -9.63
C SER A 234 0.51 3.95 -8.92
N GLU A 235 -0.62 3.80 -9.59
CA GLU A 235 -1.71 2.89 -9.21
C GLU A 235 -2.25 2.20 -10.48
N THR A 236 -2.99 1.10 -10.32
CA THR A 236 -3.55 0.36 -11.45
C THR A 236 -5.02 0.00 -11.20
N MET A 237 -5.87 0.34 -12.17
CA MET A 237 -7.29 -0.01 -12.20
C MET A 237 -7.53 -1.14 -13.19
N VAL A 238 -8.24 -2.19 -12.77
CA VAL A 238 -8.65 -3.30 -13.63
C VAL A 238 -10.16 -3.30 -13.75
N ARG A 239 -10.67 -3.11 -14.98
CA ARG A 239 -12.11 -3.10 -15.27
C ARG A 239 -12.48 -4.28 -16.15
N GLY A 240 -13.31 -5.17 -15.63
CA GLY A 240 -13.86 -6.30 -16.38
C GLY A 240 -14.82 -5.86 -17.48
N TRP A 241 -15.08 -6.78 -18.41
CA TRP A 241 -15.96 -6.58 -19.54
C TRP A 241 -16.93 -7.75 -19.64
N ASN A 242 -18.21 -7.43 -19.82
CA ASN A 242 -19.20 -8.37 -20.28
C ASN A 242 -19.06 -8.49 -21.80
N VAL A 243 -18.79 -9.70 -22.29
CA VAL A 243 -18.67 -10.00 -23.71
C VAL A 243 -19.62 -11.16 -24.02
N ASP A 244 -20.88 -10.82 -24.27
CA ASP A 244 -21.94 -11.81 -24.55
C ASP A 244 -22.81 -11.33 -25.71
N GLY A 245 -22.68 -11.97 -26.88
CA GLY A 245 -23.38 -11.60 -28.10
C GLY A 245 -23.20 -10.11 -28.45
N LEU A 246 -24.31 -9.36 -28.50
CA LEU A 246 -24.31 -7.92 -28.74
C LEU A 246 -24.04 -7.08 -27.47
N SER A 247 -24.12 -7.69 -26.28
CA SER A 247 -23.82 -7.05 -25.01
C SER A 247 -22.31 -7.06 -24.78
N VAL A 248 -21.59 -6.20 -25.49
CA VAL A 248 -20.16 -5.96 -25.31
C VAL A 248 -19.97 -4.61 -24.63
N ARG A 249 -19.69 -4.63 -23.33
CA ARG A 249 -19.53 -3.42 -22.53
C ARG A 249 -18.72 -3.69 -21.26
N PRO A 250 -18.17 -2.65 -20.62
CA PRO A 250 -17.59 -2.79 -19.30
C PRO A 250 -18.59 -3.30 -18.25
N ASP A 251 -18.06 -3.96 -17.22
CA ASP A 251 -18.84 -4.30 -16.05
C ASP A 251 -19.32 -3.05 -15.32
N HIS A 252 -20.53 -3.13 -14.75
CA HIS A 252 -21.14 -2.02 -14.03
C HIS A 252 -20.49 -1.75 -12.67
N ARG A 253 -19.78 -2.74 -12.11
CA ARG A 253 -19.08 -2.64 -10.83
C ARG A 253 -17.64 -3.10 -11.01
N MET A 254 -16.73 -2.42 -10.32
CA MET A 254 -15.33 -2.79 -10.27
C MET A 254 -14.75 -2.44 -8.90
N VAL A 255 -13.62 -3.05 -8.56
CA VAL A 255 -12.79 -2.59 -7.44
C VAL A 255 -12.07 -1.32 -7.90
N ALA A 256 -12.43 -0.19 -7.29
CA ALA A 256 -11.92 1.11 -7.71
C ALA A 256 -10.52 1.42 -7.17
N HIS A 257 -10.19 0.92 -5.97
CA HIS A 257 -8.91 1.18 -5.31
C HIS A 257 -8.46 -0.01 -4.44
N THR A 258 -7.16 -0.10 -4.23
CA THR A 258 -6.50 -1.14 -3.43
C THR A 258 -5.30 -0.52 -2.71
N GLY A 259 -4.30 -0.08 -3.47
CA GLY A 259 -3.17 0.67 -2.96
C GLY A 259 -2.37 1.33 -4.09
N PHE A 260 -1.47 2.22 -3.69
CA PHE A 260 -0.46 2.84 -4.53
C PHE A 260 0.83 2.04 -4.44
N LEU A 261 1.59 2.02 -5.53
CA LEU A 261 2.95 1.51 -5.59
C LEU A 261 3.89 2.70 -5.69
N ILE A 262 4.87 2.78 -4.78
CA ILE A 262 5.96 3.74 -4.85
C ILE A 262 7.29 3.00 -4.86
N THR A 263 8.16 3.33 -5.80
CA THR A 263 9.45 2.66 -6.00
C THR A 263 10.60 3.63 -6.11
N ALA A 264 11.77 3.24 -5.62
CA ALA A 264 13.03 3.96 -5.79
C ALA A 264 14.22 3.00 -5.80
N ARG A 265 15.35 3.45 -6.34
CA ARG A 265 16.59 2.66 -6.38
C ARG A 265 17.65 3.26 -5.47
N LEU A 266 18.39 2.40 -4.78
CA LEU A 266 19.52 2.83 -3.94
C LEU A 266 20.65 3.37 -4.82
N LEU A 267 21.17 4.54 -4.48
CA LEU A 267 22.36 5.13 -5.11
C LEU A 267 23.63 4.42 -4.65
N ALA A 268 24.72 4.56 -5.41
CA ALA A 268 26.00 4.00 -5.01
C ALA A 268 26.53 4.70 -3.74
N PRO A 269 27.32 4.01 -2.89
CA PRO A 269 27.95 4.63 -1.73
C PRO A 269 28.76 5.88 -2.12
N GLY A 270 28.50 7.00 -1.45
CA GLY A 270 29.17 8.28 -1.73
C GLY A 270 28.73 8.99 -3.01
N ALA A 271 27.75 8.46 -3.74
CA ALA A 271 27.15 9.18 -4.87
C ALA A 271 26.43 10.44 -4.36
N PRO A 272 26.55 11.59 -5.07
CA PRO A 272 25.79 12.77 -4.72
C PRO A 272 24.28 12.51 -4.91
N PRO A 273 23.42 13.19 -4.14
CA PRO A 273 21.98 13.11 -4.33
C PRO A 273 21.63 13.51 -5.77
N PHE A 274 20.88 12.66 -6.47
CA PHE A 274 20.43 12.96 -7.83
C PHE A 274 18.96 13.41 -7.80
N THR A 275 18.75 14.72 -7.83
CA THR A 275 17.42 15.31 -8.00
C THR A 275 17.17 15.59 -9.47
N LYS A 276 16.08 15.03 -10.00
CA LYS A 276 15.67 15.31 -11.38
C LYS A 276 15.28 16.79 -11.47
N ALA A 277 15.91 17.54 -12.37
CA ALA A 277 15.56 18.93 -12.63
C ALA A 277 14.06 19.05 -12.95
N ARG A 278 13.31 19.78 -12.11
CA ARG A 278 11.89 20.05 -12.35
C ARG A 278 11.78 21.02 -13.51
N ARG A 279 10.91 20.74 -14.51
CA ARG A 279 10.54 21.74 -15.53
C ARG A 279 9.97 22.95 -14.80
N GLY A 280 10.49 24.14 -15.10
CA GLY A 280 10.29 25.40 -14.36
C GLY A 280 8.87 25.99 -14.35
N SER A 281 7.82 25.17 -14.37
CA SER A 281 6.42 25.61 -14.33
C SER A 281 5.67 25.13 -13.07
N LYS A 282 6.36 24.69 -12.02
CA LYS A 282 5.75 24.37 -10.73
C LYS A 282 6.39 25.23 -9.65
N THR A 283 5.56 26.01 -8.96
CA THR A 283 5.91 26.77 -7.76
C THR A 283 6.67 25.85 -6.81
N GLU A 284 7.84 26.28 -6.34
CA GLU A 284 8.55 25.56 -5.30
C GLU A 284 7.68 25.54 -4.04
N HIS A 285 7.40 24.35 -3.51
CA HIS A 285 6.70 24.21 -2.24
C HIS A 285 7.67 24.62 -1.13
N SER A 286 7.26 25.57 -0.29
CA SER A 286 8.03 25.96 0.87
C SER A 286 8.10 24.80 1.86
N GLU A 287 9.12 24.79 2.72
CA GLU A 287 9.16 23.82 3.81
C GLU A 287 8.01 24.00 4.82
N GLU A 288 7.23 25.08 4.75
CA GLU A 288 5.99 25.24 5.51
C GLU A 288 4.84 24.47 4.87
N ASP A 289 4.79 24.43 3.54
CA ASP A 289 3.80 23.64 2.80
C ASP A 289 4.02 22.15 3.05
N VAL A 290 5.27 21.68 3.05
CA VAL A 290 5.59 20.26 3.33
C VAL A 290 5.20 19.87 4.75
N GLU A 291 5.45 20.73 5.74
CA GLU A 291 5.09 20.46 7.14
C GLU A 291 3.56 20.46 7.35
N LEU A 292 2.83 21.35 6.66
CA LEU A 292 1.37 21.41 6.73
C LEU A 292 0.72 20.13 6.19
N TRP A 293 1.26 19.59 5.09
CA TRP A 293 0.73 18.41 4.42
C TRP A 293 1.25 17.08 5.00
N THR A 294 2.41 17.11 5.67
CA THR A 294 3.05 15.94 6.30
C THR A 294 3.72 16.32 7.64
N PRO A 295 2.93 16.46 8.72
CA PRO A 295 3.46 16.83 10.03
C PRO A 295 4.54 15.85 10.53
N GLY A 296 5.72 16.36 10.88
CA GLY A 296 6.86 15.57 11.35
C GLY A 296 7.66 14.81 10.28
N ALA A 297 7.42 15.05 8.98
CA ALA A 297 8.27 14.50 7.91
C ALA A 297 9.62 15.22 7.80
N LEU A 298 9.66 16.50 8.18
CA LEU A 298 10.89 17.22 8.50
C LEU A 298 11.06 17.05 10.02
N GLY A 299 12.15 16.44 10.49
CA GLY A 299 12.36 16.20 11.92
C GLY A 299 12.20 17.47 12.79
N ASP A 300 12.01 17.30 14.11
CA ASP A 300 11.75 18.39 15.05
C ASP A 300 12.63 19.62 14.80
N ARG A 301 12.01 20.72 14.35
CA ARG A 301 12.71 21.98 14.12
C ARG A 301 13.12 22.61 15.45
N GLN A 302 14.41 22.85 15.65
CA GLN A 302 14.85 23.93 16.54
C GLN A 302 14.56 25.26 15.84
N ALA A 303 13.82 26.16 16.50
CA ALA A 303 13.47 27.45 15.94
C ALA A 303 14.75 28.25 15.62
N SER A 304 14.86 28.77 14.39
CA SER A 304 16.03 29.56 14.04
C SER A 304 16.10 30.84 14.87
N ASP A 305 17.31 31.26 15.23
CA ASP A 305 17.60 32.49 15.98
C ASP A 305 16.85 33.71 15.46
N LYS A 306 16.71 33.83 14.13
CA LYS A 306 16.01 34.94 13.49
C LYS A 306 14.49 34.89 13.74
N ARG A 307 13.89 33.70 13.74
CA ARG A 307 12.47 33.48 14.08
C ARG A 307 12.22 33.74 15.56
N LEU A 308 13.09 33.25 16.45
CA LEU A 308 13.02 33.53 17.88
C LEU A 308 13.11 35.03 18.17
N ARG A 309 14.06 35.75 17.56
CA ARG A 309 14.19 37.21 17.71
C ARG A 309 12.97 37.97 17.21
N LYS A 310 12.37 37.54 16.08
CA LYS A 310 11.13 38.14 15.55
C LYS A 310 9.94 37.91 16.50
N ALA A 311 9.77 36.68 16.99
CA ALA A 311 8.71 36.33 17.93
C ALA A 311 8.83 37.08 19.27
N VAL A 312 10.06 37.24 19.80
CA VAL A 312 10.32 38.06 20.99
C VAL A 312 9.92 39.52 20.75
N ARG A 313 10.28 40.09 19.60
CA ARG A 313 9.96 41.48 19.27
C ARG A 313 8.45 41.72 19.12
N GLU A 314 7.74 40.78 18.50
CA GLU A 314 6.29 40.83 18.34
C GLU A 314 5.57 40.66 19.68
N SER A 315 6.07 39.76 20.54
CA SER A 315 5.56 39.55 21.90
C SER A 315 5.76 40.79 22.78
N GLN A 316 6.94 41.43 22.73
CA GLN A 316 7.22 42.68 23.44
C GLN A 316 6.32 43.82 22.95
N SER A 317 6.16 43.97 21.63
CA SER A 317 5.23 44.95 21.06
C SER A 317 3.77 44.71 21.47
N LEU A 318 3.35 43.44 21.59
CA LEU A 318 2.02 43.08 22.06
C LEU A 318 1.84 43.39 23.56
N ALA A 319 2.87 43.15 24.37
CA ALA A 319 2.90 43.47 25.79
C ALA A 319 2.85 44.98 26.03
N GLU A 320 3.60 45.78 25.28
CA GLU A 320 3.57 47.25 25.32
C GLU A 320 2.18 47.80 24.96
N ARG A 321 1.58 47.28 23.87
CA ARG A 321 0.21 47.64 23.47
C ARG A 321 -0.84 47.23 24.51
N SER A 322 -0.62 46.11 25.20
CA SER A 322 -1.52 45.65 26.26
C SER A 322 -1.33 46.44 27.56
N ALA A 323 -0.12 46.94 27.85
CA ALA A 323 0.16 47.79 29.00
C ALA A 323 -0.50 49.17 28.87
N LEU A 324 -0.60 49.72 27.65
CA LEU A 324 -1.36 50.95 27.37
C LEU A 324 -2.84 50.83 27.71
N ARG A 325 -3.40 49.61 27.76
CA ARG A 325 -4.79 49.36 28.20
C ARG A 325 -5.00 49.59 29.70
N ASN A 326 -3.95 49.51 30.51
CA ASN A 326 -4.02 49.59 31.97
C ASN A 326 -3.59 50.96 32.54
N SER A 327 -3.27 51.95 31.69
CA SER A 327 -3.00 53.31 32.18
C SER A 327 -4.30 53.98 32.65
N PRO A 328 -4.36 54.52 33.88
CA PRO A 328 -5.57 55.14 34.41
C PRO A 328 -5.94 56.38 33.59
N ARG A 329 -7.18 56.44 33.10
CA ARG A 329 -7.75 57.65 32.48
C ARG A 329 -7.76 58.75 33.53
N GLN A 330 -6.98 59.82 33.32
CA GLN A 330 -7.12 61.04 34.10
C GLN A 330 -8.47 61.69 33.77
N THR A 331 -9.24 61.93 34.82
CA THR A 331 -10.49 62.69 34.86
C THR A 331 -10.24 64.18 35.06
N GLU A 332 -11.25 64.98 34.68
CA GLU A 332 -11.46 66.43 34.90
C GLU A 332 -10.79 67.36 33.86
N GLY A 333 -11.44 68.39 33.30
CA GLY A 333 -12.78 68.94 33.48
C GLY A 333 -12.89 70.33 32.82
N THR A 334 -14.13 70.74 32.54
CA THR A 334 -14.64 72.12 32.31
C THR A 334 -14.29 72.92 31.03
N ALA A 335 -15.36 73.40 30.39
CA ALA A 335 -15.43 74.21 29.16
C ALA A 335 -15.22 75.74 29.43
N PRO A 336 -15.29 76.65 28.43
CA PRO A 336 -16.57 77.01 27.82
C PRO A 336 -16.60 77.26 26.29
N LEU A 337 -17.81 77.03 25.77
CA LEU A 337 -18.54 77.59 24.62
C LEU A 337 -17.88 78.67 23.75
N GLU A 338 -17.87 78.43 22.43
CA GLU A 338 -18.22 79.44 21.43
C GLU A 338 -18.94 78.80 20.24
N SER A 339 -19.98 79.48 19.79
CA SER A 339 -20.97 79.13 18.78
C SER A 339 -20.56 79.56 17.37
N ALA A 340 -20.83 78.75 16.35
CA ALA A 340 -21.32 79.24 15.05
C ALA A 340 -21.92 78.11 14.20
N ASP A 341 -23.09 78.44 13.65
CA ASP A 341 -23.98 77.72 12.74
C ASP A 341 -23.36 76.93 11.58
N GLY A 342 -24.11 75.93 11.10
CA GLY A 342 -23.97 75.47 9.72
C GLY A 342 -24.55 74.09 9.38
N THR A 343 -25.87 74.02 9.22
CA THR A 343 -26.63 73.18 8.25
C THR A 343 -26.39 71.66 8.18
N ALA A 344 -27.43 70.91 8.55
CA ALA A 344 -27.58 69.47 8.39
C ALA A 344 -28.00 69.08 6.96
N GLU A 345 -27.37 68.04 6.42
CA GLU A 345 -27.83 67.33 5.23
C GLU A 345 -27.84 65.81 5.53
N GLN A 346 -29.00 65.20 5.34
CA GLN A 346 -29.29 63.78 5.58
C GLN A 346 -28.63 62.88 4.53
N PRO A 347 -28.19 61.66 4.88
CA PRO A 347 -27.69 60.69 3.92
C PRO A 347 -28.84 60.00 3.15
N PRO A 348 -28.69 59.70 1.85
CA PRO A 348 -29.73 59.08 1.06
C PRO A 348 -29.86 57.56 1.29
N ALA A 349 -31.09 57.10 1.09
CA ALA A 349 -31.58 55.74 1.25
C ALA A 349 -30.99 54.72 0.24
N ALA A 350 -30.98 53.46 0.67
CA ALA A 350 -30.63 52.29 -0.12
C ALA A 350 -31.61 52.05 -1.29
N PRO A 351 -31.15 51.53 -2.45
CA PRO A 351 -32.05 51.13 -3.53
C PRO A 351 -32.52 49.68 -3.40
N ASP A 352 -33.79 49.49 -3.72
CA ASP A 352 -34.56 48.26 -3.86
C ASP A 352 -33.97 47.25 -4.86
N GLU A 353 -34.01 45.96 -4.50
CA GLU A 353 -33.99 44.83 -5.44
C GLU A 353 -35.38 44.64 -6.07
N PRO A 354 -35.47 44.40 -7.40
CA PRO A 354 -36.65 43.79 -7.97
C PRO A 354 -36.36 42.42 -8.58
N GLY A 355 -37.25 41.48 -8.29
CA GLY A 355 -37.91 40.74 -9.36
C GLY A 355 -37.51 39.28 -9.54
N ALA A 356 -38.27 38.41 -8.90
CA ALA A 356 -38.52 37.05 -9.37
C ALA A 356 -39.25 37.07 -10.72
N SER A 357 -38.80 36.25 -11.68
CA SER A 357 -39.67 35.43 -12.56
C SER A 357 -38.84 34.66 -13.61
N ARG A 358 -38.73 33.34 -13.43
CA ARG A 358 -39.15 32.24 -14.33
C ARG A 358 -38.38 30.96 -14.05
#